data_AF-A0A7S1BEX7-F1
#
_entry.id   AF-A0A7S1BEX7-F1
#
_cell.length_a   1.000
_cell.length_b   1.000
_cell.length_c   1.000
_cell.angle_alpha   90.00
_cell.angle_beta   90.00
_cell.angle_gamma   90.00
#
_symmetry.space_group_name_H-M   'P 1'
#
loop_
_entity.id
_entity.type
_entity.pdbx_description
1 polymer ?
#
loop_
_entity_poly.entity_id
_entity_poly.type
_entity_poly.pdbx_seq_one_letter_code
_entity_poly.pdbx_strand_id
1 'polypeptide(L)'
;METNSVQETPAPATTPQHHDVEADTSPSSSVPRVWTKLCLGVTLVSFIAYIIYDSRTSRRTTAVFMQFLSWVEARPLAGTFAFTALYALATILFVPASVLTLGGAFVFADALGLPAGVLATVVSVFVGSVAGSLVTFFLGRYLLCEWTARLLLRRASLRGVAWALETQGLAVTYNVL
;
A
#
# COMPACT_ATOMS: atom_id res chain seq x y z
N MET A 1 -23.53 -16.73 87.77
CA MET A 1 -22.36 -15.83 87.75
C MET A 1 -21.92 -15.78 86.29
N GLU A 2 -22.38 -14.82 85.46
CA GLU A 2 -21.86 -13.42 85.37
C GLU A 2 -20.34 -13.41 85.14
N THR A 3 -19.73 -12.78 84.13
CA THR A 3 -20.07 -11.61 83.30
C THR A 3 -19.14 -11.52 82.06
N ASN A 4 -19.56 -10.67 81.09
CA ASN A 4 -18.76 -9.83 80.16
C ASN A 4 -17.96 -10.49 79.03
N SER A 5 -18.15 -10.18 77.73
CA SER A 5 -18.44 -8.93 76.98
C SER A 5 -17.29 -7.90 76.95
N VAL A 6 -16.49 -7.91 75.89
CA VAL A 6 -15.73 -6.80 75.24
C VAL A 6 -15.33 -7.36 73.85
N GLN A 7 -15.80 -7.00 72.66
CA GLN A 7 -16.10 -5.76 71.90
C GLN A 7 -14.89 -4.91 71.47
N GLU A 8 -14.85 -4.60 70.15
CA GLU A 8 -13.92 -3.75 69.36
C GLU A 8 -12.65 -4.45 68.83
N THR A 9 -12.37 -4.54 67.53
CA THR A 9 -12.25 -3.40 66.58
C THR A 9 -12.32 -3.88 65.12
N PRO A 10 -13.09 -3.23 64.22
CA PRO A 10 -12.99 -3.40 62.77
C PRO A 10 -12.30 -2.19 62.09
N ALA A 11 -11.25 -2.44 61.29
CA ALA A 11 -10.76 -1.64 60.12
C ALA A 11 -9.23 -1.82 59.90
N PRO A 12 -8.67 -1.57 58.69
CA PRO A 12 -9.32 -0.98 57.50
C PRO A 12 -9.24 -1.86 56.25
N ALA A 13 -10.29 -1.74 55.44
CA ALA A 13 -10.33 -2.15 54.06
C ALA A 13 -9.20 -1.48 53.26
N THR A 14 -8.35 -2.28 52.63
CA THR A 14 -7.48 -1.83 51.56
C THR A 14 -8.33 -1.47 50.36
N THR A 15 -8.72 -0.19 50.34
CA THR A 15 -9.28 0.49 49.18
C THR A 15 -8.32 0.28 48.00
N PRO A 16 -8.73 -0.39 46.91
CA PRO A 16 -7.99 -0.31 45.67
C PRO A 16 -8.08 1.13 45.22
N GLN A 17 -6.92 1.78 45.16
CA GLN A 17 -6.72 3.12 44.61
C GLN A 17 -7.43 3.22 43.26
N HIS A 18 -8.55 3.94 43.26
CA HIS A 18 -9.18 4.48 42.07
C HIS A 18 -8.20 5.51 41.52
N HIS A 19 -7.30 5.07 40.63
CA HIS A 19 -6.55 6.01 39.81
C HIS A 19 -7.55 6.54 38.80
N ASP A 20 -8.11 7.70 39.12
CA ASP A 20 -8.85 8.53 38.19
C ASP A 20 -7.92 8.84 37.01
N VAL A 21 -8.13 8.13 35.91
CA VAL A 21 -7.55 8.49 34.62
C VAL A 21 -8.57 9.41 33.97
N GLU A 22 -8.33 10.69 34.26
CA GLU A 22 -8.70 11.88 33.50
C GLU A 22 -9.27 11.56 32.12
N ALA A 23 -10.53 11.93 31.93
CA ALA A 23 -11.23 11.92 30.67
C ALA A 23 -10.57 12.90 29.69
N ASP A 24 -9.56 12.44 28.94
CA ASP A 24 -9.02 13.21 27.82
C ASP A 24 -10.01 13.12 26.64
N THR A 25 -10.97 14.05 26.68
CA THR A 25 -11.96 14.34 25.64
C THR A 25 -11.30 15.13 24.52
N SER A 26 -10.39 14.50 23.79
CA SER A 26 -9.93 15.01 22.50
C SER A 26 -10.94 14.60 21.41
N PRO A 27 -11.59 15.55 20.70
CA PRO A 27 -12.62 15.24 19.71
C PRO A 27 -12.02 14.44 18.56
N SER A 28 -12.34 13.14 18.55
CA SER A 28 -11.88 12.22 17.51
C SER A 28 -12.59 12.53 16.19
N SER A 29 -11.93 13.27 15.31
CA SER A 29 -12.29 13.34 13.89
C SER A 29 -11.87 12.02 13.23
N SER A 30 -12.55 10.93 13.58
CA SER A 30 -12.20 9.60 13.11
C SER A 30 -12.92 9.27 11.81
N VAL A 31 -12.34 9.73 10.70
CA VAL A 31 -12.72 9.20 9.38
C VAL A 31 -12.54 7.68 9.40
N PRO A 32 -13.59 6.89 9.11
CA PRO A 32 -13.53 5.44 9.17
C PRO A 32 -12.62 4.93 8.06
N ARG A 33 -11.39 4.61 8.46
CA ARG A 33 -10.23 4.15 7.71
C ARG A 33 -10.46 3.09 6.59
N VAL A 34 -11.53 2.29 6.59
CA VAL A 34 -11.93 1.47 5.42
C VAL A 34 -12.11 2.35 4.17
N TRP A 35 -12.56 3.58 4.38
CA TRP A 35 -12.73 4.61 3.38
C TRP A 35 -11.40 5.12 2.81
N THR A 36 -10.25 4.92 3.45
CA THR A 36 -8.94 5.27 2.85
C THR A 36 -8.42 4.17 1.92
N LYS A 37 -8.70 2.90 2.22
CA LYS A 37 -8.41 1.77 1.31
C LYS A 37 -9.38 1.76 0.12
N LEU A 38 -10.65 2.05 0.40
CA LEU A 38 -11.67 2.31 -0.61
C LEU A 38 -11.33 3.58 -1.39
N CYS A 39 -10.91 4.68 -0.74
CA CYS A 39 -10.45 5.88 -1.45
C CYS A 39 -9.18 5.62 -2.24
N LEU A 40 -8.18 4.87 -1.78
CA LEU A 40 -6.98 4.63 -2.59
C LEU A 40 -7.35 3.81 -3.84
N GLY A 41 -8.18 2.78 -3.68
CA GLY A 41 -8.73 2.03 -4.81
C GLY A 41 -9.67 2.86 -5.70
N VAL A 42 -10.52 3.70 -5.13
CA VAL A 42 -11.48 4.56 -5.85
C VAL A 42 -10.80 5.76 -6.50
N THR A 43 -9.74 6.30 -5.92
CA THR A 43 -8.88 7.33 -6.50
C THR A 43 -8.10 6.71 -7.65
N LEU A 44 -7.58 5.49 -7.51
CA LEU A 44 -6.95 4.76 -8.60
C LEU A 44 -7.94 4.47 -9.74
N VAL A 45 -9.12 3.94 -9.42
CA VAL A 45 -10.17 3.61 -10.38
C VAL A 45 -10.76 4.87 -11.00
N SER A 46 -10.94 5.96 -10.25
CA SER A 46 -11.36 7.27 -10.78
C SER A 46 -10.29 7.89 -11.65
N PHE A 47 -9.01 7.75 -11.32
CA PHE A 47 -7.90 8.24 -12.13
C PHE A 47 -7.79 7.45 -13.44
N ILE A 48 -7.93 6.12 -13.38
CA ILE A 48 -8.00 5.26 -14.57
C ILE A 48 -9.23 5.60 -15.41
N ALA A 49 -10.40 5.76 -14.79
CA ALA A 49 -11.64 6.16 -15.47
C ALA A 49 -11.52 7.58 -16.06
N TYR A 50 -10.82 8.50 -15.38
CA TYR A 50 -10.52 9.84 -15.88
C TYR A 50 -9.57 9.78 -17.09
N ILE A 51 -8.53 8.95 -17.06
CA ILE A 51 -7.66 8.72 -18.23
C ILE A 51 -8.46 8.10 -19.38
N ILE A 52 -9.38 7.17 -19.11
CA ILE A 52 -10.25 6.58 -20.15
C ILE A 52 -11.23 7.61 -20.69
N TYR A 53 -11.81 8.46 -19.83
CA TYR A 53 -12.73 9.53 -20.21
C TYR A 53 -12.02 10.61 -21.03
N ASP A 54 -10.84 11.05 -20.58
CA ASP A 54 -9.97 11.96 -21.32
C ASP A 54 -9.50 11.34 -22.63
N SER A 55 -9.13 10.06 -22.64
CA SER A 55 -8.79 9.31 -23.87
C SER A 55 -9.95 9.25 -24.87
N ARG A 56 -11.20 9.11 -24.39
CA ARG A 56 -12.40 9.11 -25.24
C ARG A 56 -12.78 10.51 -25.73
N THR A 57 -12.53 11.56 -24.95
CA THR A 57 -13.03 12.92 -25.23
C THR A 57 -11.96 13.83 -25.87
N SER A 58 -10.69 13.65 -25.53
CA SER A 58 -9.56 14.47 -25.95
C SER A 58 -8.42 13.58 -26.46
N ARG A 59 -8.19 13.56 -27.78
CA ARG A 59 -7.02 12.92 -28.44
C ARG A 59 -5.65 13.49 -28.01
N ARG A 60 -5.58 14.23 -26.91
CA ARG A 60 -4.41 14.99 -26.45
C ARG A 60 -3.36 14.10 -25.81
N THR A 61 -3.76 13.10 -25.02
CA THR A 61 -2.84 12.11 -24.44
C THR A 61 -2.12 11.32 -25.52
N THR A 62 -2.83 10.91 -26.57
CA THR A 62 -2.22 10.27 -27.74
C THR A 62 -1.26 11.21 -28.47
N ALA A 63 -1.60 12.49 -28.62
CA ALA A 63 -0.71 13.46 -29.27
C ALA A 63 0.60 13.69 -28.49
N VAL A 64 0.52 13.84 -27.16
CA VAL A 64 1.70 13.98 -26.29
C VAL A 64 2.53 12.70 -26.30
N PHE A 65 1.88 11.53 -26.30
CA PHE A 65 2.56 10.25 -26.44
C PHE A 65 3.31 10.16 -27.77
N MET A 66 2.68 10.47 -28.89
CA MET A 66 3.33 10.45 -30.21
C MET A 66 4.53 11.41 -30.28
N GLN A 67 4.40 12.60 -29.67
CA GLN A 67 5.52 13.55 -29.59
C GLN A 67 6.67 12.99 -28.74
N PHE A 68 6.38 12.34 -27.61
CA PHE A 68 7.39 11.64 -26.82
C PHE A 68 8.04 10.50 -27.62
N LEU A 69 7.25 9.71 -28.33
CA LEU A 69 7.73 8.60 -29.16
C LEU A 69 8.69 9.10 -30.24
N SER A 70 8.35 10.18 -30.96
CA SER A 70 9.25 10.78 -31.96
C SER A 70 10.58 11.28 -31.37
N TRP A 71 10.56 11.72 -30.11
CA TRP A 71 11.78 12.15 -29.41
C TRP A 71 12.65 10.96 -28.99
N VAL A 72 12.01 9.87 -28.54
CA VAL A 72 12.68 8.60 -28.23
C VAL A 72 13.30 7.98 -29.49
N GLU A 73 12.59 8.03 -30.61
CA GLU A 73 13.06 7.56 -31.93
C GLU A 73 14.32 8.30 -32.37
N ALA A 74 14.34 9.63 -32.23
CA ALA A 74 15.51 10.45 -32.57
C ALA A 74 16.75 10.18 -31.69
N ARG A 75 16.58 9.60 -30.49
CA ARG A 75 17.67 9.34 -29.53
C ARG A 75 17.47 8.00 -28.81
N PRO A 76 17.76 6.86 -29.46
CA PRO A 76 17.42 5.54 -28.92
C PRO A 76 18.09 5.24 -27.57
N LEU A 77 19.35 5.63 -27.37
CA LEU A 77 20.06 5.41 -26.10
C LEU A 77 19.44 6.18 -24.92
N ALA A 78 19.20 7.48 -25.09
CA ALA A 78 18.56 8.31 -24.05
C ALA A 78 17.07 7.94 -23.89
N GLY A 79 16.43 7.54 -24.99
CA GLY A 79 15.08 7.04 -25.06
C GLY A 79 14.87 5.80 -24.20
N THR A 80 15.79 4.84 -24.20
CA THR A 80 15.73 3.64 -23.32
C THR A 80 15.71 4.00 -21.84
N PHE A 81 16.56 4.92 -21.39
CA PHE A 81 16.56 5.35 -20.00
C PHE A 81 15.27 6.10 -19.62
N ALA A 82 14.82 7.03 -20.47
CA ALA A 82 13.58 7.77 -20.25
C ALA A 82 12.35 6.83 -20.24
N PHE A 83 12.30 5.86 -21.17
CA PHE A 83 11.24 4.87 -21.25
C PHE A 83 11.23 3.95 -20.03
N THR A 84 12.40 3.49 -19.57
CA THR A 84 12.52 2.67 -18.35
C THR A 84 12.02 3.41 -17.12
N ALA A 85 12.41 4.68 -16.96
CA ALA A 85 11.92 5.52 -15.86
C ALA A 85 10.42 5.75 -15.95
N LEU A 86 9.90 6.08 -17.15
CA LEU A 86 8.48 6.27 -17.40
C LEU A 86 7.69 4.98 -17.09
N TYR A 87 8.23 3.81 -17.43
CA TYR A 87 7.63 2.51 -17.14
C TYR A 87 7.57 2.23 -15.62
N ALA A 88 8.64 2.53 -14.89
CA ALA A 88 8.65 2.41 -13.44
C ALA A 88 7.61 3.35 -12.79
N LEU A 89 7.53 4.60 -13.25
CA LEU A 89 6.50 5.57 -12.83
C LEU A 89 5.09 5.09 -13.17
N ALA A 90 4.86 4.57 -14.38
CA ALA A 90 3.59 4.00 -14.80
C ALA A 90 3.16 2.83 -13.89
N THR A 91 4.11 1.99 -13.48
CA THR A 91 3.88 0.88 -12.54
C THR A 91 3.45 1.40 -11.16
N ILE A 92 4.11 2.45 -10.67
CA ILE A 92 3.76 3.10 -9.39
C ILE A 92 2.38 3.78 -9.47
N LEU A 93 2.07 4.42 -10.61
CA LEU A 93 0.80 5.09 -10.87
C LEU A 93 -0.33 4.14 -11.31
N PHE A 94 -0.06 2.84 -11.42
CA PHE A 94 -1.04 1.83 -11.84
C PHE A 94 -1.64 2.09 -13.24
N VAL A 95 -0.85 2.73 -14.12
CA VAL A 95 -1.19 2.94 -15.53
C VAL A 95 -1.11 1.59 -16.27
N PRO A 96 -2.01 1.29 -17.22
CA PRO A 96 -1.95 0.06 -18.01
C PRO A 96 -0.61 -0.04 -18.77
N ALA A 97 0.24 -0.97 -18.31
CA ALA A 97 1.56 -1.21 -18.87
C ALA A 97 1.53 -1.61 -20.34
N SER A 98 0.43 -2.22 -20.80
CA SER A 98 0.25 -2.66 -22.19
C SER A 98 0.47 -1.53 -23.20
N VAL A 99 -0.01 -0.32 -22.91
CA VAL A 99 0.13 0.84 -23.82
C VAL A 99 1.59 1.25 -23.94
N LEU A 100 2.33 1.28 -22.82
CA LEU A 100 3.75 1.61 -22.82
C LEU A 100 4.57 0.51 -23.50
N THR A 101 4.31 -0.76 -23.21
CA THR A 101 5.04 -1.88 -23.83
C THR A 101 4.86 -1.89 -25.35
N LEU A 102 3.63 -1.65 -25.82
CA LEU A 102 3.34 -1.57 -27.26
C LEU A 102 3.98 -0.33 -27.92
N GLY A 103 3.88 0.85 -27.30
CA GLY A 103 4.50 2.06 -27.84
C GLY A 103 6.02 2.03 -27.81
N GLY A 104 6.61 1.43 -26.78
CA GLY A 104 8.05 1.16 -26.71
C GLY A 104 8.49 0.20 -27.81
N ALA A 105 7.78 -0.93 -27.97
CA ALA A 105 8.09 -1.90 -29.01
C ALA A 105 8.04 -1.28 -30.41
N PHE A 106 7.08 -0.39 -30.68
CA PHE A 106 7.01 0.34 -31.95
C PHE A 106 8.22 1.25 -32.17
N VAL A 107 8.58 2.10 -31.19
CA VAL A 107 9.71 3.03 -31.34
C VAL A 107 11.05 2.31 -31.44
N PHE A 108 11.28 1.29 -30.62
CA PHE A 108 12.53 0.54 -30.69
C PHE A 108 12.61 -0.31 -31.96
N ALA A 109 11.48 -0.83 -32.46
CA ALA A 109 11.44 -1.53 -33.75
C ALA A 109 11.75 -0.60 -34.92
N ASP A 110 11.32 0.66 -34.86
CA ASP A 110 11.64 1.67 -35.86
C ASP A 110 13.13 2.11 -35.77
N ALA A 111 13.62 2.38 -34.57
CA ALA A 111 14.99 2.87 -34.35
C ALA A 111 16.11 1.83 -34.57
N LEU A 112 15.86 0.55 -34.23
CA LEU A 112 16.89 -0.52 -34.23
C LEU A 112 16.52 -1.70 -35.14
N GLY A 113 15.34 -1.70 -35.77
CA GLY A 113 14.80 -2.81 -36.54
C GLY A 113 14.00 -3.80 -35.68
N LEU A 114 13.11 -4.57 -36.32
CA LEU A 114 12.16 -5.48 -35.66
C LEU A 114 12.77 -6.46 -34.64
N PRO A 115 13.77 -7.30 -34.96
CA PRO A 115 14.26 -8.29 -34.01
C PRO A 115 15.04 -7.66 -32.85
N ALA A 116 15.90 -6.69 -33.13
CA ALA A 116 16.73 -6.05 -32.11
C ALA A 116 15.92 -5.09 -31.22
N GLY A 117 14.97 -4.35 -31.81
CA GLY A 117 14.11 -3.42 -31.10
C GLY A 117 13.20 -4.10 -30.10
N VAL A 118 12.61 -5.25 -30.44
CA VAL A 118 11.78 -6.03 -29.52
C VAL A 118 12.62 -6.54 -28.33
N LEU A 119 13.81 -7.09 -28.57
CA LEU A 119 14.70 -7.53 -27.49
C LEU A 119 15.09 -6.37 -26.56
N ALA A 120 15.49 -5.23 -27.12
CA ALA A 120 15.86 -4.05 -26.35
C ALA A 120 14.68 -3.53 -25.49
N THR A 121 13.47 -3.53 -26.07
CA THR A 121 12.24 -3.15 -25.35
C THR A 121 12.00 -4.09 -24.17
N VAL A 122 12.07 -5.41 -24.39
CA VAL A 122 11.80 -6.39 -23.33
C VAL A 122 12.77 -6.22 -22.17
N VAL A 123 14.07 -6.05 -22.45
CA VAL A 123 15.08 -5.85 -21.39
C VAL A 123 14.82 -4.55 -20.61
N SER A 124 14.53 -3.45 -21.32
CA SER A 124 14.22 -2.15 -20.71
C SER A 124 12.95 -2.20 -19.84
N VAL A 125 11.87 -2.79 -20.37
CA VAL A 125 10.61 -3.00 -19.66
C VAL A 125 10.82 -3.88 -18.42
N PHE A 126 11.58 -4.97 -18.56
CA PHE A 126 11.80 -5.90 -17.45
C PHE A 126 12.51 -5.21 -16.28
N VAL A 127 13.59 -4.46 -16.56
CA VAL A 127 14.32 -3.71 -15.54
C VAL A 127 13.43 -2.64 -14.89
N GLY A 128 12.68 -1.88 -15.70
CA GLY A 128 11.75 -0.87 -15.20
C GLY A 128 10.63 -1.45 -14.34
N SER A 129 10.08 -2.61 -14.74
CA SER A 129 9.02 -3.32 -14.02
C SER A 129 9.51 -3.84 -12.67
N VAL A 130 10.69 -4.47 -12.64
CA VAL A 130 11.26 -4.98 -11.39
C VAL A 130 11.54 -3.82 -10.42
N ALA A 131 12.17 -2.73 -10.89
CA ALA A 131 12.40 -1.56 -10.06
C ALA A 131 11.09 -0.93 -9.54
N GLY A 132 10.11 -0.71 -10.42
CA GLY A 132 8.82 -0.12 -10.05
C GLY A 132 8.01 -1.00 -9.09
N SER A 133 8.01 -2.32 -9.28
CA SER A 133 7.34 -3.27 -8.40
C SER A 133 7.98 -3.35 -7.02
N LEU A 134 9.31 -3.29 -6.92
CA LEU A 134 10.01 -3.22 -5.64
C LEU A 134 9.66 -1.93 -4.89
N VAL A 135 9.70 -0.77 -5.56
CA VAL A 135 9.30 0.51 -4.96
C VAL A 135 7.85 0.47 -4.50
N THR A 136 6.94 -0.05 -5.33
CA THR A 136 5.51 -0.19 -5.00
C THR A 136 5.29 -1.17 -3.86
N PHE A 137 6.04 -2.27 -3.80
CA PHE A 137 5.98 -3.25 -2.72
C PHE A 137 6.48 -2.68 -1.40
N PHE A 138 7.58 -1.94 -1.42
CA PHE A 138 8.08 -1.21 -0.26
C PHE A 138 7.03 -0.20 0.19
N LEU A 139 6.55 0.66 -0.69
CA LEU A 139 5.52 1.64 -0.38
C LEU A 139 4.27 0.96 0.19
N GLY A 140 3.85 -0.16 -0.40
CA GLY A 140 2.77 -0.99 0.10
C GLY A 140 3.05 -1.52 1.51
N ARG A 141 4.21 -2.14 1.76
CA ARG A 141 4.56 -2.68 3.07
C ARG A 141 4.65 -1.60 4.13
N TYR A 142 5.28 -0.47 3.85
CA TYR A 142 5.40 0.63 4.82
C TYR A 142 4.05 1.34 5.05
N LEU A 143 3.30 1.68 4.00
CA LEU A 143 2.01 2.35 4.17
C LEU A 143 0.93 1.41 4.74
N LEU A 144 0.89 0.13 4.33
CA LEU A 144 -0.11 -0.82 4.83
C LEU A 144 0.23 -1.35 6.22
N CYS A 145 1.49 -1.70 6.55
CA CYS A 145 1.83 -2.26 7.86
C CYS A 145 1.67 -1.22 8.98
N GLU A 146 2.14 0.01 8.77
CA GLU A 146 1.92 1.13 9.72
C GLU A 146 0.42 1.32 9.99
N TRP A 147 -0.39 1.09 8.96
CA TRP A 147 -1.82 1.29 9.02
C TRP A 147 -2.60 0.11 9.59
N THR A 148 -2.20 -1.13 9.30
CA THR A 148 -2.74 -2.35 9.92
C THR A 148 -2.35 -2.43 11.38
N ALA A 149 -1.12 -2.08 11.77
CA ALA A 149 -0.70 -2.00 13.17
C ALA A 149 -1.65 -1.07 13.96
N ARG A 150 -1.95 0.11 13.42
CA ARG A 150 -2.95 1.03 14.00
C ARG A 150 -4.38 0.48 14.00
N LEU A 151 -4.72 -0.40 13.06
CA LEU A 151 -6.03 -1.04 12.98
C LEU A 151 -6.18 -2.19 14.00
N LEU A 152 -5.11 -2.92 14.27
CA LEU A 152 -5.04 -3.94 15.32
C LEU A 152 -5.26 -3.31 16.70
N LEU A 153 -4.71 -2.12 16.95
CA LEU A 153 -4.93 -1.38 18.21
C LEU A 153 -6.42 -0.99 18.40
N ARG A 154 -7.17 -0.81 17.31
CA ARG A 154 -8.57 -0.36 17.35
C ARG A 154 -9.60 -1.48 17.51
N ARG A 155 -9.24 -2.74 17.27
CA ARG A 155 -10.13 -3.91 17.45
C ARG A 155 -9.59 -4.84 18.53
N ALA A 156 -10.08 -4.69 19.75
CA ALA A 156 -9.70 -5.51 20.90
C ALA A 156 -9.94 -7.02 20.68
N SER A 157 -10.93 -7.41 19.88
CA SER A 157 -11.21 -8.82 19.57
C SER A 157 -10.11 -9.52 18.79
N LEU A 158 -9.32 -8.78 17.98
CA LEU A 158 -8.19 -9.34 17.24
C LEU A 158 -6.92 -9.43 18.08
N ARG A 159 -6.82 -8.64 19.17
CA ARG A 159 -5.72 -8.76 20.15
C ARG A 159 -5.79 -10.06 20.92
N GLY A 160 -6.99 -10.53 21.29
CA GLY A 160 -7.14 -11.83 21.97
C GLY A 160 -6.68 -13.00 21.10
N VAL A 161 -7.00 -12.96 19.79
CA VAL A 161 -6.55 -13.95 18.81
C VAL A 161 -5.04 -13.86 18.57
N ALA A 162 -4.48 -12.65 18.46
CA ALA A 162 -3.05 -12.44 18.32
C ALA A 162 -2.27 -12.92 19.55
N TRP A 163 -2.78 -12.65 20.75
CA TRP A 163 -2.18 -13.12 22.00
C TRP A 163 -2.23 -14.65 22.13
N ALA A 164 -3.35 -15.26 21.75
CA ALA A 164 -3.49 -16.73 21.71
C ALA A 164 -2.55 -17.37 20.67
N LEU A 165 -2.35 -16.74 19.51
CA LEU A 165 -1.37 -17.15 18.50
C LEU A 165 0.08 -16.93 18.99
N GLU A 166 0.34 -15.94 19.83
CA GLU A 166 1.69 -15.69 20.37
C GLU A 166 2.06 -16.69 21.47
N THR A 167 1.10 -17.10 22.30
CA THR A 167 1.31 -18.11 23.34
C THR A 167 1.22 -19.55 22.83
N GLN A 168 0.40 -19.85 21.82
CA GLN A 168 0.18 -21.22 21.31
C GLN A 168 0.49 -21.42 19.81
N GLY A 169 0.93 -20.40 19.09
CA GLY A 169 1.16 -20.50 17.63
C GLY A 169 2.31 -21.44 17.26
N LEU A 170 3.30 -21.61 18.14
CA LEU A 170 4.31 -22.66 17.96
C LEU A 170 3.71 -24.06 18.23
N ALA A 171 2.70 -24.17 19.10
CA ALA A 171 2.11 -25.45 19.54
C ALA A 171 1.32 -26.22 18.51
N VAL A 172 0.67 -25.48 17.62
CA VAL A 172 -0.07 -26.09 16.53
C VAL A 172 0.88 -26.70 15.49
N THR A 173 2.11 -26.21 15.36
CA THR A 173 3.08 -26.70 14.38
C THR A 173 3.86 -27.94 14.87
N TYR A 174 4.17 -28.04 16.16
CA TYR A 174 4.92 -29.19 16.70
C TYR A 174 4.05 -30.39 17.12
N ASN A 175 2.74 -30.23 17.29
CA ASN A 175 1.83 -31.32 17.67
C ASN A 175 1.14 -31.99 16.45
N VAL A 176 1.50 -31.58 15.24
CA VAL A 176 0.98 -32.13 13.95
C VAL A 176 2.08 -32.86 13.17
N LEU A 177 3.31 -32.89 13.69
CA LEU A 177 4.46 -33.67 13.21
C LEU A 177 4.75 -34.81 14.18
#